data_AF-A0A849ZHY0-F1
#
_entry.id   AF-A0A849ZHY0-F1
#
_cell.length_a   1.000
_cell.length_b   1.000
_cell.length_c   1.000
_cell.angle_alpha   90.00
_cell.angle_beta   90.00
_cell.angle_gamma   90.00
#
_symmetry.space_group_name_H-M   'P 1'
#
loop_
_entity.id
_entity.type
_entity.pdbx_description
1 polymer ?
#
loop_
_entity_poly.entity_id
_entity_poly.type
_entity_poly.pdbx_seq_one_letter_code
_entity_poly.pdbx_strand_id
1 'polypeptide(L)'
;MKYLLLASLVLAGCGGPERLYRVPPPVVATAPAGGPPTTRCFESEIQYNAETGCEGWTGDSRVAVSVRNEMTSSFRWIGAAYVIDGVLAMDTNDPAIGGQRAHRVATAHMEPGHHELAVLVFLQGHGEGVFSYLSGYRFQARAVHAFEVQPGRPLDIEVIAEELDGPAVPLEKRPQVRFVQRPAG
;
A
#
# COMPACT_ATOMS: atom_id res chain seq x y z
N MET A 1 46.19 4.16 -41.44
CA MET A 1 45.17 3.18 -41.87
C MET A 1 43.84 3.70 -41.33
N LYS A 2 43.04 4.56 -41.96
CA LYS A 2 42.39 4.53 -43.29
C LYS A 2 41.53 3.27 -43.49
N TYR A 3 40.24 3.34 -43.14
CA TYR A 3 39.11 2.99 -44.02
C TYR A 3 37.84 3.74 -43.57
N LEU A 4 37.08 4.18 -44.56
CA LEU A 4 35.95 5.10 -44.57
C LEU A 4 34.79 4.37 -45.30
N LEU A 5 33.54 4.73 -44.97
CA LEU A 5 32.27 4.45 -45.70
C LEU A 5 31.75 2.98 -45.58
N LEU A 6 30.45 2.65 -45.51
CA LEU A 6 29.21 3.34 -45.89
C LEU A 6 28.00 2.56 -45.32
N ALA A 7 26.83 3.21 -45.38
CA ALA A 7 25.49 2.67 -45.63
C ALA A 7 24.50 2.62 -44.45
N SER A 8 23.53 3.53 -44.57
CA SER A 8 22.23 3.56 -43.92
C SER A 8 21.47 2.24 -44.00
N LEU A 9 20.75 1.91 -42.93
CA LEU A 9 19.49 1.19 -43.02
C LEU A 9 18.49 1.82 -42.04
N VAL A 10 17.50 2.51 -42.60
CA VAL A 10 16.21 2.77 -41.96
C VAL A 10 15.35 1.54 -42.22
N LEU A 11 14.66 1.06 -41.17
CA LEU A 11 13.47 0.19 -41.09
C LEU A 11 13.54 -0.48 -39.70
N ALA A 12 12.52 -0.72 -38.90
CA ALA A 12 11.13 -0.32 -38.82
C ALA A 12 10.64 -0.78 -37.44
N GLY A 13 9.66 -0.07 -36.87
CA GLY A 13 8.59 -0.61 -36.01
C GLY A 13 8.94 -1.51 -34.81
N CYS A 14 8.80 -0.95 -33.61
CA CYS A 14 8.18 -1.64 -32.48
C CYS A 14 7.20 -0.68 -31.80
N GLY A 15 6.13 -0.31 -32.53
CA GLY A 15 4.89 0.12 -31.92
C GLY A 15 4.18 -1.12 -31.40
N GLY A 16 4.10 -1.26 -30.06
CA GLY A 16 3.32 -2.33 -29.45
C GLY A 16 1.85 -2.18 -29.85
N PRO A 17 1.12 -3.28 -30.11
CA PRO A 17 -0.29 -3.17 -30.45
C PRO A 17 -1.05 -2.63 -29.24
N GLU A 18 -1.59 -1.42 -29.35
CA GLU A 18 -2.80 -1.04 -28.63
C GLU A 18 -3.86 -2.10 -28.98
N ARG A 19 -4.05 -3.05 -28.09
CA ARG A 19 -5.15 -3.99 -28.17
C ARG A 19 -6.39 -3.20 -27.75
N LEU A 20 -6.94 -2.45 -28.71
CA LEU A 20 -8.30 -1.92 -28.62
C LEU A 20 -9.21 -3.14 -28.40
N TYR A 21 -9.59 -3.38 -27.15
CA TYR A 21 -10.62 -4.34 -26.82
C TYR A 21 -11.90 -3.83 -27.49
N ARG A 22 -12.20 -4.39 -28.67
CA ARG A 22 -13.49 -4.18 -29.32
C ARG A 22 -14.52 -4.83 -28.40
N VAL A 23 -15.22 -4.03 -27.62
CA VAL A 23 -16.38 -4.47 -26.85
C VAL A 23 -17.34 -5.13 -27.84
N PRO A 24 -17.61 -6.44 -27.73
CA PRO A 24 -18.60 -7.06 -28.60
C PRO A 24 -19.95 -6.38 -28.35
N PRO A 25 -20.75 -6.07 -29.39
CA PRO A 25 -22.10 -5.59 -29.17
C PRO A 25 -22.87 -6.61 -28.32
N PRO A 26 -23.75 -6.18 -27.40
CA PRO A 26 -24.47 -7.09 -26.53
C PRO A 26 -25.23 -8.11 -27.39
N VAL A 27 -24.91 -9.39 -27.21
CA VAL A 27 -25.69 -10.48 -27.79
C VAL A 27 -27.01 -10.50 -27.04
N VAL A 28 -28.07 -10.00 -27.68
CA VAL A 28 -29.43 -10.07 -27.14
C VAL A 28 -29.90 -11.52 -27.28
N ALA A 29 -29.67 -12.34 -26.25
CA ALA A 29 -30.32 -13.62 -26.13
C ALA A 29 -31.79 -13.40 -25.73
N THR A 30 -32.72 -13.75 -26.62
CA THR A 30 -34.14 -13.83 -26.29
C THR A 30 -34.38 -15.08 -25.43
N ALA A 31 -34.84 -14.88 -24.20
CA ALA A 31 -35.15 -15.97 -23.28
C ALA A 31 -36.40 -16.77 -23.71
N PRO A 32 -36.49 -18.08 -23.42
CA PRO A 32 -37.72 -18.85 -23.54
C PRO A 32 -38.77 -18.33 -22.55
N ALA A 33 -40.02 -18.28 -23.00
CA ALA A 33 -41.15 -17.77 -22.24
C ALA A 33 -41.40 -18.62 -20.97
N GLY A 34 -41.33 -17.99 -19.79
CA GLY A 34 -41.83 -18.57 -18.54
C GLY A 34 -40.89 -18.61 -17.32
N GLY A 35 -39.67 -18.07 -17.39
CA GLY A 35 -38.79 -17.93 -16.22
C GLY A 35 -39.15 -16.74 -15.31
N PRO A 36 -38.72 -16.72 -14.02
CA PRO A 36 -38.91 -15.58 -13.13
C PRO A 36 -38.38 -14.28 -13.76
N PRO A 37 -38.93 -13.11 -13.40
CA PRO A 37 -38.57 -11.84 -14.05
C PRO A 37 -37.05 -11.72 -14.09
N THR A 38 -36.52 -11.56 -15.30
CA THR A 38 -35.10 -11.32 -15.53
C THR A 38 -34.74 -10.01 -14.85
N THR A 39 -34.33 -10.07 -13.59
CA THR A 39 -33.68 -8.95 -12.92
C THR A 39 -32.39 -8.72 -13.68
N ARG A 40 -32.43 -7.77 -14.61
CA ARG A 40 -31.25 -7.34 -15.35
C ARG A 40 -30.38 -6.61 -14.33
N CYS A 41 -29.40 -7.31 -13.74
CA CYS A 41 -28.32 -6.63 -13.04
C CYS A 41 -27.57 -5.83 -14.12
N PHE A 42 -27.73 -4.51 -14.13
CA PHE A 42 -27.11 -3.61 -15.12
C PHE A 42 -25.64 -3.35 -14.71
N GLU A 43 -24.73 -3.99 -15.46
CA GLU A 43 -23.40 -3.54 -15.96
C GLU A 43 -22.58 -2.61 -15.04
N SER A 44 -21.47 -3.03 -14.42
CA SER A 44 -20.42 -3.98 -14.84
C SER A 44 -19.82 -4.83 -13.69
N GLU A 45 -20.44 -4.81 -12.51
CA GLU A 45 -19.82 -5.30 -11.26
C GLU A 45 -20.78 -6.09 -10.35
N ILE A 46 -21.76 -6.82 -10.90
CA ILE A 46 -22.70 -7.59 -10.06
C ILE A 46 -22.85 -9.01 -10.63
N GLN A 47 -22.53 -10.01 -9.81
CA GLN A 47 -22.85 -11.40 -10.12
C GLN A 47 -24.20 -11.77 -9.50
N TYR A 48 -25.04 -12.46 -10.28
CA TYR A 48 -26.33 -12.95 -9.82
C TYR A 48 -26.18 -14.30 -9.13
N ASN A 49 -26.69 -14.43 -7.90
CA ASN A 49 -26.85 -15.68 -7.18
C ASN A 49 -28.34 -16.07 -7.15
N ALA A 50 -28.65 -17.33 -7.48
CA ALA A 50 -30.02 -17.83 -7.59
C ALA A 50 -30.76 -17.93 -6.24
N GLU A 51 -30.03 -18.02 -5.12
CA GLU A 51 -30.61 -18.15 -3.77
C GLU A 51 -30.80 -16.79 -3.09
N THR A 52 -29.92 -15.82 -3.38
CA THR A 52 -29.82 -14.55 -2.63
C THR A 52 -30.05 -13.29 -3.48
N GLY A 53 -30.08 -13.39 -4.82
CA GLY A 53 -30.36 -12.28 -5.74
C GLY A 53 -29.11 -11.62 -6.35
N CYS A 54 -29.23 -10.37 -6.81
CA CYS A 54 -28.08 -9.58 -7.26
C CYS A 54 -27.25 -9.19 -6.01
N GLU A 55 -26.14 -9.87 -5.75
CA GLU A 55 -25.20 -9.49 -4.69
C GLU A 55 -24.22 -8.47 -5.28
N GLY A 56 -24.36 -7.20 -4.89
CA GLY A 56 -23.49 -6.16 -5.40
C GLY A 56 -22.03 -6.42 -5.03
N TRP A 57 -21.12 -6.44 -6.01
CA TRP A 57 -19.72 -6.11 -5.73
C TRP A 57 -19.73 -4.64 -5.35
N THR A 58 -19.90 -4.39 -4.07
CA THR A 58 -19.61 -3.11 -3.48
C THR A 58 -18.11 -2.90 -3.71
N GLY A 59 -17.77 -1.98 -4.61
CA GLY A 59 -16.46 -1.92 -5.26
C GLY A 59 -15.25 -1.78 -4.34
N ASP A 60 -14.10 -1.64 -4.98
CA ASP A 60 -12.86 -1.34 -4.27
C ASP A 60 -13.04 -0.17 -3.29
N SER A 61 -12.24 -0.19 -2.23
CA SER A 61 -12.27 0.88 -1.23
C SER A 61 -10.92 1.54 -1.15
N ARG A 62 -10.96 2.86 -1.01
CA ARG A 62 -9.76 3.66 -0.84
C ARG A 62 -9.16 3.36 0.52
N VAL A 63 -7.94 2.86 0.54
CA VAL A 63 -7.12 2.76 1.73
C VAL A 63 -6.00 3.79 1.64
N ALA A 64 -5.91 4.67 2.63
CA ALA A 64 -4.80 5.60 2.75
C ALA A 64 -3.93 5.23 3.96
N VAL A 65 -2.62 5.12 3.71
CA VAL A 65 -1.63 4.86 4.75
C VAL A 65 -0.83 6.13 4.99
N SER A 66 -0.86 6.62 6.23
CA SER A 66 -0.01 7.70 6.70
C SER A 66 0.91 7.21 7.80
N VAL A 67 1.98 7.96 8.04
CA VAL A 67 2.89 7.67 9.14
C VAL A 67 3.16 8.90 9.98
N ARG A 68 3.39 8.67 11.27
CA ARG A 68 3.78 9.66 12.27
C ARG A 68 5.00 9.17 13.05
N ASN A 69 5.95 10.06 13.23
CA ASN A 69 7.15 9.86 14.03
C ASN A 69 6.94 10.51 15.42
N GLU A 70 6.82 9.68 16.44
CA GLU A 70 6.75 10.07 17.86
C GLU A 70 8.00 9.65 18.65
N MET A 71 9.07 9.25 17.97
CA MET A 71 10.35 8.94 18.60
C MET A 71 10.94 10.19 19.28
N THR A 72 11.59 10.00 20.43
CA THR A 72 12.30 11.08 21.12
C THR A 72 13.63 11.39 20.44
N SER A 73 14.35 12.41 20.93
CA SER A 73 15.68 12.78 20.44
C SER A 73 16.72 11.67 20.58
N SER A 74 16.45 10.60 21.34
CA SER A 74 17.31 9.43 21.48
C SER A 74 17.45 8.63 20.18
N PHE A 75 16.51 8.78 19.24
CA PHE A 75 16.49 8.05 17.99
C PHE A 75 16.34 8.99 16.79
N ARG A 76 17.21 8.79 15.81
CA ARG A 76 17.10 9.40 14.50
C ARG A 76 16.45 8.42 13.54
N TRP A 77 15.36 8.82 12.91
CA TRP A 77 14.76 8.07 11.81
C TRP A 77 15.67 8.14 10.59
N ILE A 78 16.12 6.99 10.09
CA ILE A 78 17.01 6.91 8.93
C ILE A 78 16.38 6.22 7.71
N GLY A 79 15.32 5.43 7.91
CA GLY A 79 14.54 4.89 6.81
C GLY A 79 13.34 4.07 7.26
N ALA A 80 12.48 3.69 6.32
CA ALA A 80 11.39 2.76 6.57
C ALA A 80 10.94 2.05 5.29
N ALA A 81 10.47 0.82 5.43
CA ALA A 81 9.83 0.04 4.39
C ALA A 81 8.41 -0.34 4.81
N TYR A 82 7.48 -0.20 3.88
CA TYR A 82 6.07 -0.53 4.04
C TYR A 82 5.67 -1.53 2.96
N VAL A 83 5.06 -2.62 3.38
CA VAL A 83 4.65 -3.72 2.51
C VAL A 83 3.18 -3.99 2.74
N ILE A 84 2.39 -4.00 1.66
CA ILE A 84 0.97 -4.31 1.68
C ILE A 84 0.77 -5.60 0.90
N ASP A 85 0.23 -6.64 1.54
CA ASP A 85 -0.01 -7.96 0.95
C ASP A 85 1.23 -8.55 0.24
N GLY A 86 2.41 -8.35 0.83
CA GLY A 86 3.69 -8.79 0.28
C GLY A 86 4.28 -7.90 -0.82
N VAL A 87 3.56 -6.86 -1.27
CA VAL A 87 4.03 -5.90 -2.27
C VAL A 87 4.62 -4.67 -1.59
N LEU A 88 5.82 -4.26 -2.00
CA LEU A 88 6.48 -3.07 -1.48
C LEU A 88 5.70 -1.81 -1.89
N ALA A 89 5.03 -1.19 -0.92
CA ALA A 89 4.27 0.04 -1.11
C ALA A 89 5.18 1.28 -1.11
N MET A 90 6.20 1.28 -0.25
CA MET A 90 7.21 2.33 -0.18
C MET A 90 8.47 1.80 0.51
N ASP A 91 9.63 2.12 -0.04
CA ASP A 91 10.92 2.00 0.64
C ASP A 91 11.59 3.37 0.61
N THR A 92 11.86 3.89 1.80
CA THR A 92 12.43 5.21 1.98
C THR A 92 13.72 5.07 2.77
N ASN A 93 14.84 5.30 2.07
CA ASN A 93 16.14 5.60 2.69
C ASN A 93 16.45 7.10 2.62
N ASP A 94 15.47 7.93 2.25
CA ASP A 94 15.63 9.38 2.09
C ASP A 94 15.64 10.08 3.46
N PRO A 95 16.75 10.73 3.84
CA PRO A 95 16.83 11.51 5.08
C PRO A 95 15.78 12.64 5.16
N ALA A 96 15.31 13.16 4.02
CA ALA A 96 14.30 14.21 3.95
C ALA A 96 12.93 13.74 4.47
N ILE A 97 12.64 12.44 4.38
CA ILE A 97 11.44 11.82 4.94
C ILE A 97 11.65 11.50 6.43
N GLY A 98 12.86 11.07 6.81
CA GLY A 98 13.22 10.83 8.22
C GLY A 98 13.16 12.10 9.09
N GLY A 99 13.34 13.28 8.50
CA GLY A 99 13.19 14.57 9.19
C GLY A 99 11.74 15.03 9.40
N GLN A 100 10.76 14.41 8.72
CA GLN A 100 9.36 14.80 8.82
C GLN A 100 8.67 14.07 9.97
N ARG A 101 7.89 14.83 10.76
CA ARG A 101 7.07 14.22 11.83
C ARG A 101 5.90 13.41 11.32
N ALA A 102 5.39 13.73 10.14
CA ALA A 102 4.31 12.98 9.50
C ALA A 102 4.37 13.12 7.98
N HIS A 103 4.03 12.07 7.26
CA HIS A 103 3.90 12.08 5.80
C HIS A 103 2.95 10.97 5.33
N ARG A 104 2.51 11.06 4.08
CA ARG A 104 1.69 10.03 3.43
C ARG A 104 2.59 8.97 2.82
N VAL A 105 2.27 7.71 3.08
CA VAL A 105 2.99 6.55 2.54
C VAL A 105 2.35 6.11 1.23
N ALA A 106 1.06 5.77 1.26
CA ALA A 106 0.38 5.26 0.08
C ALA A 106 -1.11 5.65 0.08
N THR A 107 -1.71 5.61 -1.10
CA THR A 107 -3.17 5.63 -1.28
C THR A 107 -3.47 4.65 -2.39
N ALA A 108 -4.23 3.61 -2.07
CA ALA A 108 -4.54 2.52 -2.98
C ALA A 108 -6.03 2.20 -2.93
N HIS A 109 -6.53 1.67 -4.05
CA HIS A 109 -7.84 1.03 -4.09
C HIS A 109 -7.62 -0.46 -3.82
N MET A 110 -8.29 -0.99 -2.81
CA MET A 110 -8.15 -2.38 -2.36
C MET A 110 -9.49 -3.09 -2.48
N GLU A 111 -9.44 -4.37 -2.88
CA GLU A 111 -10.63 -5.22 -2.90
C GLU A 111 -11.18 -5.39 -1.47
N PRO A 112 -12.48 -5.65 -1.31
CA PRO A 112 -13.01 -5.96 0.01
C PRO A 112 -12.45 -7.29 0.52
N GLY A 113 -11.99 -7.32 1.78
CA GLY A 113 -11.40 -8.53 2.34
C GLY A 113 -10.38 -8.25 3.44
N HIS A 114 -9.64 -9.31 3.79
CA HIS A 114 -8.55 -9.24 4.76
C HIS A 114 -7.25 -8.93 4.05
N HIS A 115 -6.55 -7.93 4.56
CA HIS A 115 -5.27 -7.47 4.06
C HIS A 115 -4.26 -7.35 5.19
N GLU A 116 -2.98 -7.27 4.83
CA GLU A 116 -1.89 -7.17 5.77
C GLU A 116 -0.96 -5.99 5.41
N LEU A 117 -0.67 -5.16 6.41
CA LEU A 117 0.36 -4.12 6.34
C LEU A 117 1.54 -4.51 7.24
N ALA A 118 2.70 -4.74 6.63
CA ALA A 118 3.96 -4.93 7.33
C ALA A 118 4.81 -3.66 7.25
N VAL A 119 5.39 -3.29 8.40
CA VAL A 119 6.20 -2.08 8.55
C VAL A 119 7.55 -2.45 9.17
N LEU A 120 8.61 -1.92 8.58
CA LEU A 120 9.97 -1.97 9.10
C LEU A 120 10.54 -0.55 9.17
N VAL A 121 10.82 -0.07 10.38
CA VAL A 121 11.43 1.25 10.62
C VAL A 121 12.89 1.05 10.99
N PHE A 122 13.77 1.81 10.33
CA PHE A 122 15.20 1.86 10.61
C PHE A 122 15.55 3.15 11.36
N LEU A 123 16.24 2.99 12.49
CA LEU A 123 16.61 4.09 13.37
C LEU A 123 18.12 4.03 13.67
N GLN A 124 18.68 5.19 13.99
CA GLN A 124 20.03 5.33 14.51
C GLN A 124 19.97 5.96 15.91
N GLY A 125 20.75 5.44 16.86
CA GLY A 125 20.87 6.05 18.17
C GLY A 125 21.51 7.44 18.09
N HIS A 126 20.90 8.43 18.73
CA HIS A 126 21.51 9.73 18.94
C HIS A 126 22.30 9.66 20.25
N GLY A 127 23.60 9.39 20.15
CA GLY A 127 24.48 9.21 21.30
C GLY A 127 24.83 10.52 22.02
N GLU A 128 23.84 11.22 22.58
CA GLU A 128 24.09 12.43 23.37
C GLU A 128 24.29 12.12 24.86
N GLY A 129 25.23 12.84 25.48
CA GLY A 129 25.55 12.71 26.91
C GLY A 129 26.14 11.35 27.28
N VAL A 130 25.65 10.74 28.36
CA VAL A 130 26.11 9.44 28.88
C VAL A 130 25.77 8.26 27.95
N PHE A 131 25.04 8.51 26.86
CA PHE A 131 24.62 7.53 25.86
C PHE A 131 25.48 7.55 24.60
N SER A 132 26.66 8.21 24.61
CA SER A 132 27.52 8.36 23.43
C SER A 132 27.92 7.05 22.75
N TYR A 133 27.98 5.96 23.50
CA TYR A 133 28.22 4.62 22.96
C TYR A 133 27.15 4.15 21.95
N LEU A 134 25.95 4.74 21.97
CA LEU A 134 24.81 4.36 21.12
C LEU A 134 24.84 5.01 19.73
N SER A 135 25.72 5.98 19.49
CA SER A 135 25.85 6.67 18.20
C SER A 135 26.16 5.73 17.02
N GLY A 136 26.83 4.60 17.31
CA GLY A 136 27.13 3.55 16.33
C GLY A 136 26.03 2.49 16.17
N TYR A 137 24.99 2.51 17.01
CA TYR A 137 23.95 1.48 17.01
C TYR A 137 22.80 1.84 16.07
N ARG A 138 22.36 0.82 15.34
CA ARG A 138 21.17 0.86 14.49
C ARG A 138 20.08 0.01 15.14
N PHE A 139 18.89 0.56 15.18
CA PHE A 139 17.71 -0.12 15.71
C PHE A 139 16.73 -0.39 14.59
N GLN A 140 15.91 -1.42 14.81
CA GLN A 140 14.84 -1.79 13.92
C GLN A 140 13.57 -2.01 14.73
N ALA A 141 12.50 -1.34 14.34
CA ALA A 141 11.16 -1.62 14.84
C ALA A 141 10.36 -2.27 13.72
N ARG A 142 9.73 -3.40 14.04
CA ARG A 142 8.95 -4.20 13.08
C ARG A 142 7.57 -4.44 13.65
N ALA A 143 6.55 -4.26 12.83
CA ALA A 143 5.20 -4.65 13.19
C ALA A 143 4.40 -5.03 11.94
N VAL A 144 3.41 -5.88 12.15
CA VAL A 144 2.49 -6.37 11.12
C VAL A 144 1.08 -6.11 11.63
N HIS A 145 0.21 -5.66 10.73
CA HIS A 145 -1.15 -5.29 11.04
C HIS A 145 -2.13 -5.87 10.04
N ALA A 146 -3.00 -6.75 10.52
CA ALA A 146 -4.12 -7.24 9.74
C ALA A 146 -5.27 -6.22 9.78
N PHE A 147 -5.88 -5.96 8.63
CA PHE A 147 -7.01 -5.06 8.51
C PHE A 147 -8.05 -5.58 7.54
N GLU A 148 -9.31 -5.22 7.77
CA GLU A 148 -10.42 -5.59 6.90
C GLU A 148 -10.89 -4.37 6.11
N VAL A 149 -10.92 -4.52 4.79
CA VAL A 149 -11.45 -3.52 3.88
C VAL A 149 -12.93 -3.81 3.68
N GLN A 150 -13.76 -2.91 4.21
CA GLN A 150 -15.19 -3.00 3.99
C GLN A 150 -15.55 -2.38 2.65
N PRO A 151 -16.46 -3.01 1.89
CA PRO A 151 -16.80 -2.51 0.58
C PRO A 151 -17.37 -1.08 0.54
N GLY A 152 -16.92 -0.27 -0.43
CA GLY A 152 -17.26 1.15 -0.56
C GLY A 152 -16.97 2.03 0.66
N ARG A 153 -16.23 1.52 1.66
CA ARG A 153 -15.94 2.23 2.91
C ARG A 153 -14.45 2.56 2.97
N PRO A 154 -14.07 3.81 2.71
CA PRO A 154 -12.66 4.19 2.74
C PRO A 154 -12.09 4.05 4.16
N LEU A 155 -10.82 3.64 4.23
CA LEU A 155 -10.10 3.35 5.47
C LEU A 155 -8.80 4.15 5.52
N ASP A 156 -8.57 4.83 6.64
CA ASP A 156 -7.31 5.49 6.93
C ASP A 156 -6.55 4.68 7.99
N ILE A 157 -5.32 4.30 7.67
CA ILE A 157 -4.40 3.60 8.57
C ILE A 157 -3.23 4.52 8.88
N GLU A 158 -3.08 4.85 10.15
CA GLU A 158 -1.96 5.64 10.64
C GLU A 158 -0.96 4.73 11.36
N VAL A 159 0.26 4.70 10.83
CA VAL A 159 1.42 4.03 11.41
C VAL A 159 2.13 5.00 12.34
N ILE A 160 2.43 4.60 13.56
CA ILE A 160 3.06 5.45 14.57
C ILE A 160 4.32 4.76 15.04
N ALA A 161 5.48 5.35 14.74
CA ALA A 161 6.74 4.91 15.33
C ALA A 161 6.91 5.64 16.67
N GLU A 162 6.99 4.89 17.75
CA GLU A 162 7.03 5.42 19.12
C GLU A 162 8.00 4.60 20.00
N GLU A 163 8.21 5.08 21.22
CA GLU A 163 9.02 4.40 22.22
C GLU A 163 8.14 3.67 23.23
N LEU A 164 8.46 2.41 23.52
CA LEU A 164 7.87 1.67 24.61
C LEU A 164 8.26 2.32 25.94
N ASP A 165 7.24 2.78 26.66
CA ASP A 165 7.40 3.36 27.99
C ASP A 165 7.71 2.30 29.05
N GLY A 166 8.55 2.66 30.03
CA GLY A 166 8.73 1.87 31.25
C GLY A 166 10.07 2.08 31.95
N PRO A 167 10.11 2.03 33.29
CA PRO A 167 11.31 2.32 34.07
C PRO A 167 12.44 1.28 33.88
N ALA A 168 12.11 0.08 33.42
CA ALA A 168 13.06 -1.02 33.21
C ALA A 168 13.25 -1.40 31.73
N VAL A 169 12.64 -0.67 30.78
CA VAL A 169 12.79 -0.98 29.35
C VAL A 169 14.14 -0.44 28.88
N PRO A 170 15.09 -1.33 28.51
CA PRO A 170 16.39 -0.89 28.04
C PRO A 170 16.22 -0.21 26.68
N LEU A 171 17.08 0.77 26.38
CA LEU A 171 16.90 1.65 25.22
C LEU A 171 16.76 0.86 23.92
N GLU A 172 17.48 -0.25 23.78
CA GLU A 172 17.49 -1.09 22.60
C GLU A 172 16.14 -1.77 22.32
N LYS A 173 15.27 -1.88 23.33
CA LYS A 173 13.94 -2.48 23.23
C LYS A 173 12.81 -1.45 23.17
N ARG A 174 13.13 -0.15 23.21
CA ARG A 174 12.10 0.90 23.18
C ARG A 174 11.46 1.09 21.81
N PRO A 175 12.18 1.06 20.67
CA PRO A 175 11.55 1.31 19.39
C PRO A 175 10.40 0.33 19.09
N GLN A 176 9.20 0.87 18.85
CA GLN A 176 8.02 0.10 18.50
C GLN A 176 7.20 0.81 17.42
N VAL A 177 6.29 0.05 16.81
CA VAL A 177 5.33 0.56 15.83
C VAL A 177 3.92 0.21 16.29
N ARG A 178 3.04 1.20 16.27
CA ARG A 178 1.61 1.07 16.58
C ARG A 178 0.76 1.49 15.39
N PHE A 179 -0.42 0.90 15.29
CA PHE A 179 -1.38 1.19 14.23
C PHE A 179 -2.65 1.82 14.80
N VAL A 180 -3.19 2.81 14.11
CA VAL A 180 -4.50 3.39 14.38
C VAL A 180 -5.30 3.34 13.09
N GLN A 181 -6.43 2.63 13.12
CA GLN A 181 -7.37 2.56 12.00
C GLN A 181 -8.56 3.48 12.25
N ARG A 182 -8.98 4.20 11.23
CA ARG A 182 -10.17 5.04 11.26
C ARG A 182 -10.93 4.95 9.93
N PRO A 183 -12.27 4.85 9.94
CA PRO A 183 -13.04 5.10 8.72
C PRO A 183 -12.69 6.49 8.19
N ALA A 184 -12.46 6.60 6.88
CA ALA A 184 -12.25 7.91 6.29
C ALA A 184 -13.60 8.64 6.18
N GLY A 185 -13.65 9.87 6.70
CA GLY A 185 -14.83 10.73 6.65
C GLY A 185 -15.07 11.38 5.30
#